data_AF-A0A454JKN7-F1
#
_entry.id   AF-A0A454JKN7-F1
#
_cell.length_a   1.000
_cell.length_b   1.000
_cell.length_c   1.000
_cell.angle_alpha   90.00
_cell.angle_beta   90.00
_cell.angle_gamma   90.00
#
_symmetry.space_group_name_H-M   'P 1'
#
loop_
_entity.id
_entity.type
_entity.pdbx_description
1 polymer ?
#
loop_
_entity_poly.entity_id
_entity_poly.type
_entity_poly.pdbx_seq_one_letter_code
_entity_poly.pdbx_strand_id
1 'polypeptide(L)'
;MHKINTPDSLFHDGDPSTGALGTIVTAAWLNAMQGELVSVIEAAGIKLDAGKTNQLLQAIAKLVSDAAAPLKHGHLWTDISKTPTTLAGYGIGDALALKPGLADKVDLNSISETGLYHQSNNAAAESGSNYPTPYAGMLFVFSAGLMCYQQFQDYQGKRLWWRVKYRDAWSSWNASTALVELPGQWDTRLNQRMTFQY
;
A
#
# COMPACT_ATOMS: atom_id res chain seq x y z
N MET A 1 29.10 6.08 37.16
CA MET A 1 30.38 5.75 37.83
C MET A 1 30.96 7.05 38.40
N HIS A 2 31.63 6.99 39.55
CA HIS A 2 32.36 8.14 40.10
C HIS A 2 33.84 7.80 40.27
N LYS A 3 34.70 8.83 40.34
CA LYS A 3 36.13 8.61 40.61
C LYS A 3 36.35 8.17 42.07
N ILE A 4 37.46 7.49 42.34
CA ILE A 4 37.84 7.12 43.71
C ILE A 4 38.22 8.37 44.51
N ASN A 5 37.92 8.40 45.81
CA ASN A 5 38.13 9.58 46.64
C ASN A 5 39.58 9.67 47.14
N THR A 6 40.49 10.00 46.21
CA THR A 6 41.90 10.32 46.46
C THR A 6 42.20 11.73 45.94
N PRO A 7 43.27 12.40 46.41
CA PRO A 7 43.58 13.77 46.01
C PRO A 7 43.69 14.00 44.50
N ASP A 8 44.13 12.99 43.76
CA ASP A 8 44.25 13.00 42.29
C ASP A 8 43.14 12.20 41.58
N SER A 9 42.22 11.60 42.35
CA SER A 9 41.15 10.73 41.88
C SER A 9 41.59 9.43 41.19
N LEU A 10 42.81 8.95 41.47
CA LEU A 10 43.37 7.68 40.97
C LEU A 10 43.60 6.66 42.10
N PHE A 11 43.79 5.41 41.71
CA PHE A 11 44.22 4.34 42.60
C PHE A 11 45.73 4.34 42.74
N HIS A 12 46.19 4.09 43.96
CA HIS A 12 47.61 3.95 44.31
C HIS A 12 47.84 2.62 45.00
N ASP A 13 48.96 1.98 44.68
CA ASP A 13 49.47 0.84 45.44
C ASP A 13 50.03 1.31 46.78
N GLY A 14 50.06 0.41 47.77
CA GLY A 14 50.80 0.65 49.00
C GLY A 14 52.30 0.48 48.76
N ASP A 15 53.11 1.35 49.36
CA ASP A 15 54.57 1.27 49.32
C ASP A 15 55.11 1.01 50.74
N PRO A 16 55.54 -0.23 51.04
CA PRO A 16 56.08 -0.60 52.34
C PRO A 16 57.41 0.10 52.68
N SER A 17 58.15 0.59 51.69
CA SER A 17 59.45 1.23 51.90
C SER A 17 59.32 2.69 52.38
N THR A 18 58.20 3.34 52.05
CA THR A 18 57.86 4.70 52.47
C THR A 18 56.73 4.75 53.50
N GLY A 19 56.07 3.62 53.76
CA GLY A 19 54.90 3.51 54.64
C GLY A 19 53.61 4.04 54.01
N ALA A 20 53.59 4.31 52.71
CA ALA A 20 52.39 4.79 52.02
C ALA A 20 51.35 3.67 51.93
N LEU A 21 50.13 3.95 52.39
CA LEU A 21 49.02 3.01 52.31
C LEU A 21 48.39 3.03 50.92
N GLY A 22 48.02 1.85 50.42
CA GLY A 22 47.29 1.72 49.16
C GLY A 22 45.89 2.32 49.23
N THR A 23 45.33 2.64 48.07
CA THR A 23 43.99 3.19 47.95
C THR A 23 42.95 2.13 48.33
N ILE A 24 42.12 2.45 49.33
CA ILE A 24 41.04 1.57 49.75
C ILE A 24 39.92 1.60 48.69
N VAL A 25 39.56 0.42 48.19
CA VAL A 25 38.41 0.27 47.29
C VAL A 25 37.13 0.36 48.12
N THR A 26 36.47 1.51 48.05
CA THR A 26 35.25 1.75 48.82
C THR A 26 34.03 1.03 48.24
N ALA A 27 33.09 0.65 49.10
CA ALA A 27 31.80 0.08 48.67
C ALA A 27 31.03 1.02 47.74
N ALA A 28 31.11 2.33 47.97
CA ALA A 28 30.51 3.33 47.08
C ALA A 28 31.01 3.18 45.64
N TRP A 29 32.33 3.03 45.46
CA TRP A 29 32.93 2.87 44.14
C TRP A 29 32.53 1.55 43.46
N LEU A 30 32.56 0.43 44.20
CA LEU A 30 32.13 -0.87 43.65
C LEU A 30 30.64 -0.91 43.32
N ASN A 31 29.79 -0.33 44.15
CA ASN A 31 28.35 -0.22 43.88
C ASN A 31 28.08 0.66 42.66
N ALA A 32 28.83 1.74 42.47
CA ALA A 32 28.73 2.57 41.28
C ALA A 32 29.15 1.81 40.02
N MET A 33 30.17 0.96 40.09
CA MET A 33 30.57 0.10 38.98
C MET A 33 29.53 -0.96 38.65
N GLN A 34 28.99 -1.64 39.67
CA GLN A 34 27.89 -2.58 39.49
C GLN A 34 26.69 -1.90 38.84
N GLY A 35 26.32 -0.69 39.30
CA GLY A 35 25.19 0.07 38.76
C GLY A 35 25.31 0.35 37.27
N GLU A 36 26.48 0.77 36.78
CA GLU A 36 26.70 1.01 35.34
C GLU A 36 26.55 -0.27 34.51
N LEU A 37 27.18 -1.36 34.97
CA LEU A 37 27.12 -2.65 34.26
C LEU A 37 25.69 -3.20 34.24
N VAL A 38 24.98 -3.10 35.35
CA VAL A 38 23.56 -3.48 35.47
C VAL A 38 22.70 -2.63 34.53
N SER A 39 22.92 -1.31 34.51
CA SER A 39 22.13 -0.39 33.68
C SER A 39 22.22 -0.73 32.19
N VAL A 40 23.39 -1.16 31.69
CA VAL A 40 23.55 -1.62 30.30
C VAL A 40 22.72 -2.89 30.03
N ILE A 41 22.70 -3.83 30.97
CA ILE A 41 21.95 -5.09 30.83
C ILE A 41 20.44 -4.84 30.85
N GLU A 42 19.98 -4.01 31.78
CA GLU A 42 18.56 -3.64 31.90
C GLU A 42 18.08 -2.79 30.70
N ALA A 43 18.93 -1.88 30.18
CA ALA A 43 18.62 -1.10 28.98
C ALA A 43 18.42 -1.99 27.74
N ALA A 44 19.11 -3.13 27.66
CA ALA A 44 18.88 -4.12 26.61
C ALA A 44 17.57 -4.93 26.80
N GLY A 45 16.89 -4.76 27.93
CA GLY A 45 15.69 -5.51 28.32
C GLY A 45 15.99 -6.91 28.89
N ILE A 46 17.24 -7.17 29.31
CA ILE A 46 17.66 -8.46 29.85
C ILE A 46 17.49 -8.44 31.37
N LYS A 47 16.84 -9.47 31.93
CA LYS A 47 16.72 -9.66 33.37
C LYS A 47 18.04 -10.17 33.95
N LEU A 48 18.50 -9.54 35.04
CA LEU A 48 19.69 -9.96 35.77
C LEU A 48 19.56 -11.39 36.31
N ASP A 49 20.60 -12.18 36.12
CA ASP A 49 20.70 -13.59 36.52
C ASP A 49 22.07 -13.89 37.12
N ALA A 50 22.12 -14.20 38.41
CA ALA A 50 23.38 -14.50 39.11
C ALA A 50 24.10 -15.77 38.59
N GLY A 51 23.40 -16.66 37.87
CA GLY A 51 23.98 -17.84 37.25
C GLY A 51 24.68 -17.57 35.91
N LYS A 52 24.62 -16.34 35.38
CA LYS A 52 25.15 -15.98 34.05
C LYS A 52 26.28 -14.96 34.12
N THR A 53 27.42 -15.31 33.54
CA THR A 53 28.62 -14.46 33.45
C THR A 53 28.76 -13.71 32.13
N ASN A 54 27.82 -13.89 31.19
CA ASN A 54 27.86 -13.30 29.85
C ASN A 54 26.74 -12.29 29.57
N GLN A 55 26.06 -11.79 30.59
CA GLN A 55 24.90 -10.90 30.43
C GLN A 55 25.29 -9.55 29.80
N LEU A 56 26.44 -8.99 30.17
CA LEU A 56 26.95 -7.77 29.56
C LEU A 56 27.22 -7.96 28.06
N LEU A 57 27.81 -9.09 27.67
CA LEU A 57 28.04 -9.44 26.27
C LEU A 57 26.71 -9.56 25.51
N GLN A 58 25.72 -10.25 26.08
CA GLN A 58 24.38 -10.39 25.50
C GLN A 58 23.69 -9.03 25.32
N ALA A 59 23.82 -8.15 26.31
CA ALA A 59 23.24 -6.81 26.28
C ALA A 59 23.84 -5.96 25.16
N ILE A 60 25.16 -5.90 25.05
CA ILE A 60 25.86 -5.16 24.00
C ILE A 60 25.48 -5.70 22.61
N ALA A 61 25.50 -7.02 22.41
CA ALA A 61 25.14 -7.63 21.15
C ALA A 61 23.69 -7.29 20.74
N LYS A 62 22.76 -7.30 21.70
CA LYS A 62 21.35 -6.96 21.46
C LYS A 62 21.17 -5.48 21.14
N LEU A 63 21.76 -4.57 21.91
CA LEU A 63 21.67 -3.12 21.66
C LEU A 63 22.19 -2.74 20.27
N VAL A 64 23.30 -3.36 19.84
CA VAL A 64 23.85 -3.17 18.48
C VAL A 64 22.91 -3.74 17.41
N SER A 65 22.35 -4.93 17.64
CA SER A 65 21.39 -5.53 16.70
C SER A 65 20.12 -4.71 16.57
N ASP A 66 19.58 -4.19 17.67
CA ASP A 66 18.37 -3.36 17.69
C ASP A 66 18.62 -2.02 16.98
N ALA A 67 19.80 -1.41 17.21
CA ALA A 67 20.23 -0.21 16.48
C ALA A 67 20.48 -0.46 14.98
N ALA A 68 20.83 -1.69 14.59
CA ALA A 68 21.01 -2.10 13.20
C ALA A 68 19.72 -2.62 12.52
N ALA A 69 18.67 -2.93 13.27
CA ALA A 69 17.38 -3.34 12.71
C ALA A 69 16.79 -2.34 11.68
N PRO A 70 16.91 -1.00 11.86
CA PRO A 70 16.56 -0.03 10.83
C PRO A 70 17.35 -0.15 9.51
N LEU A 71 18.48 -0.87 9.49
CA LEU A 71 19.34 -1.06 8.32
C LEU A 71 19.10 -2.40 7.59
N LYS A 72 18.30 -3.30 8.17
CA LYS A 72 17.87 -4.54 7.50
C LYS A 72 16.65 -4.26 6.63
N HIS A 73 16.85 -4.05 5.34
CA HIS A 73 15.80 -3.79 4.34
C HIS A 73 15.07 -5.07 3.89
N GLY A 74 14.73 -5.94 4.83
CA GLY A 74 14.03 -7.21 4.59
C GLY A 74 13.09 -7.51 5.75
N HIS A 75 11.91 -6.91 5.71
CA HIS A 75 10.82 -7.19 6.65
C HIS A 75 9.73 -7.98 5.92
N LEU A 76 8.97 -8.80 6.64
CA LEU A 76 7.80 -9.43 6.07
C LEU A 76 6.76 -8.34 5.79
N TRP A 77 5.96 -8.51 4.74
CA TRP A 77 4.86 -7.57 4.46
C TRP A 77 3.90 -7.43 5.66
N THR A 78 3.77 -8.49 6.46
CA THR A 78 2.96 -8.51 7.70
C THR A 78 3.47 -7.58 8.80
N ASP A 79 4.76 -7.20 8.78
CA ASP A 79 5.35 -6.31 9.78
C ASP A 79 5.01 -4.84 9.50
N ILE A 80 4.48 -4.54 8.30
CA ILE A 80 4.05 -3.20 7.89
C ILE A 80 2.61 -2.99 8.36
N SER A 81 2.46 -2.44 9.56
CA SER A 81 1.15 -2.28 10.24
C SER A 81 0.37 -1.01 9.86
N LYS A 82 0.98 -0.09 9.10
CA LYS A 82 0.37 1.18 8.67
C LYS A 82 0.35 1.30 7.15
N THR A 83 -0.04 0.23 6.47
CA THR A 83 -0.19 0.27 5.03
C THR A 83 -1.39 1.13 4.63
N PRO A 84 -1.28 1.94 3.57
CA PRO A 84 -2.42 2.64 3.01
C PRO A 84 -3.52 1.69 2.52
N THR A 85 -4.76 2.17 2.45
CA THR A 85 -5.90 1.40 1.94
C THR A 85 -6.40 1.90 0.58
N THR A 86 -5.76 2.93 0.03
CA THR A 86 -6.13 3.55 -1.26
C THR A 86 -4.93 3.57 -2.20
N LEU A 87 -5.20 3.55 -3.52
CA LEU A 87 -4.17 3.68 -4.55
C LEU A 87 -3.33 4.94 -4.35
N ALA A 88 -3.98 6.08 -4.07
CA ALA A 88 -3.31 7.34 -3.77
C ALA A 88 -2.40 7.25 -2.55
N GLY A 89 -2.82 6.53 -1.50
CA GLY A 89 -2.02 6.34 -0.30
C GLY A 89 -0.77 5.50 -0.56
N TYR A 90 -0.83 4.53 -1.49
CA TYR A 90 0.34 3.80 -1.99
C TYR A 90 1.21 4.60 -2.99
N GLY A 91 0.79 5.82 -3.37
CA GLY A 91 1.48 6.62 -4.40
C GLY A 91 1.26 6.13 -5.83
N ILE A 92 0.25 5.28 -6.06
CA ILE A 92 -0.08 4.76 -7.39
C ILE A 92 -0.94 5.81 -8.12
N GLY A 93 -0.32 6.56 -9.03
CA GLY A 93 -0.96 7.64 -9.77
C GLY A 93 -1.44 7.27 -11.18
N ASP A 94 -1.06 6.10 -11.69
CA ASP A 94 -1.30 5.64 -13.07
C ASP A 94 -2.38 4.55 -13.17
N ALA A 95 -2.95 4.13 -12.04
CA ALA A 95 -4.04 3.19 -12.01
C ALA A 95 -5.34 3.81 -12.58
N LEU A 96 -6.14 2.98 -13.25
CA LEU A 96 -7.46 3.37 -13.72
C LEU A 96 -8.36 3.69 -12.52
N ALA A 97 -8.89 4.92 -12.46
CA ALA A 97 -9.72 5.36 -11.36
C ALA A 97 -11.17 4.87 -11.48
N LEU A 98 -11.71 4.33 -10.38
CA LEU A 98 -13.15 4.29 -10.16
C LEU A 98 -13.62 5.70 -9.80
N LYS A 99 -14.50 6.26 -10.63
CA LYS A 99 -15.03 7.61 -10.45
C LYS A 99 -16.27 7.59 -9.54
N PRO A 100 -16.61 8.73 -8.91
CA PRO A 100 -17.88 8.86 -8.22
C PRO A 100 -19.07 8.50 -9.13
N GLY A 101 -20.18 8.08 -8.51
CA GLY A 101 -21.41 7.82 -9.24
C GLY A 101 -21.87 9.06 -10.03
N LEU A 102 -22.42 8.82 -11.22
CA LEU A 102 -22.98 9.89 -12.05
C LEU A 102 -24.19 10.51 -11.34
N ALA A 103 -24.26 11.84 -11.33
CA ALA A 103 -25.37 12.59 -10.76
C ALA A 103 -26.65 12.47 -11.61
N ASP A 104 -27.73 13.10 -11.16
CA ASP A 104 -28.98 13.21 -11.92
C ASP A 104 -28.81 14.15 -13.13
N LYS A 105 -29.54 13.86 -14.22
CA LYS A 105 -29.58 14.69 -15.44
C LYS A 105 -28.22 14.96 -16.08
N VAL A 106 -27.26 14.05 -15.91
CA VAL A 106 -25.93 14.18 -16.50
C VAL A 106 -26.01 14.10 -18.03
N ASP A 107 -25.24 14.93 -18.71
CA ASP A 107 -24.96 14.77 -20.14
C ASP A 107 -23.70 13.91 -20.31
N LEU A 108 -23.83 12.72 -20.91
CA LEU A 108 -22.68 11.84 -21.16
C LEU A 108 -21.64 12.45 -22.11
N ASN A 109 -21.97 13.47 -22.89
CA ASN A 109 -20.97 14.19 -23.70
C ASN A 109 -19.96 14.97 -22.84
N SER A 110 -20.33 15.33 -21.60
CA SER A 110 -19.45 16.01 -20.65
C SER A 110 -18.47 15.06 -19.93
N ILE A 111 -18.77 13.76 -19.94
CA ILE A 111 -17.96 12.75 -19.26
C ILE A 111 -16.84 12.27 -20.18
N SER A 112 -15.73 13.01 -20.18
CA SER A 112 -14.57 12.76 -21.05
C SER A 112 -13.29 12.45 -20.29
N GLU A 113 -13.34 12.38 -18.96
CA GLU A 113 -12.17 11.99 -18.18
C GLU A 113 -12.08 10.45 -18.09
N THR A 114 -10.89 9.90 -18.28
CA THR A 114 -10.63 8.46 -18.20
C THR A 114 -11.05 7.89 -16.84
N GLY A 115 -11.83 6.81 -16.85
CA GLY A 115 -12.30 6.16 -15.63
C GLY A 115 -13.50 5.24 -15.82
N LEU A 116 -13.86 4.55 -14.74
CA LEU A 116 -15.10 3.79 -14.63
C LEU A 116 -16.13 4.60 -13.85
N TYR A 117 -17.31 4.77 -14.42
CA TYR A 117 -18.43 5.49 -13.84
C TYR A 117 -19.63 4.57 -13.71
N HIS A 118 -20.53 4.90 -12.78
CA HIS A 118 -21.75 4.15 -12.54
C HIS A 118 -22.94 5.09 -12.48
N GLN A 119 -23.95 4.84 -13.32
CA GLN A 119 -25.27 5.42 -13.19
C GLN A 119 -26.13 4.44 -12.39
N SER A 120 -26.50 4.82 -11.17
CA SER A 120 -27.13 3.92 -10.20
C SER A 120 -28.64 3.77 -10.37
N ASN A 121 -29.30 4.67 -11.11
CA ASN A 121 -30.77 4.67 -11.20
C ASN A 121 -31.31 5.00 -12.60
N ASN A 122 -32.44 4.40 -12.95
CA ASN A 122 -33.05 4.56 -14.28
C ASN A 122 -33.55 5.98 -14.51
N ALA A 123 -34.15 6.63 -13.50
CA ALA A 123 -34.70 7.98 -13.64
C ALA A 123 -33.63 9.04 -13.99
N ALA A 124 -32.41 8.88 -13.46
CA ALA A 124 -31.27 9.74 -13.76
C ALA A 124 -30.69 9.49 -15.16
N ALA A 125 -30.70 8.24 -15.64
CA ALA A 125 -30.35 7.91 -17.02
C ALA A 125 -31.39 8.48 -18.00
N GLU A 126 -32.68 8.31 -17.70
CA GLU A 126 -33.81 8.76 -18.52
C GLU A 126 -33.91 10.28 -18.60
N SER A 127 -33.66 10.98 -17.49
CA SER A 127 -33.63 12.45 -17.44
C SER A 127 -32.28 13.04 -17.87
N GLY A 128 -31.27 12.20 -18.09
CA GLY A 128 -29.96 12.57 -18.62
C GLY A 128 -29.96 12.79 -20.12
N SER A 129 -28.84 13.33 -20.63
CA SER A 129 -28.65 13.56 -22.07
C SER A 129 -27.56 12.65 -22.63
N ASN A 130 -27.70 12.27 -23.90
CA ASN A 130 -26.74 11.42 -24.63
C ASN A 130 -26.51 10.03 -24.03
N TYR A 131 -27.43 9.54 -23.20
CA TYR A 131 -27.50 8.13 -22.83
C TYR A 131 -27.96 7.31 -24.04
N PRO A 132 -27.38 6.12 -24.29
CA PRO A 132 -27.86 5.23 -25.36
C PRO A 132 -29.19 4.55 -25.01
N THR A 133 -29.59 4.55 -23.74
CA THR A 133 -30.78 3.87 -23.23
C THR A 133 -31.24 4.49 -21.90
N PRO A 134 -32.53 4.47 -21.52
CA PRO A 134 -33.03 5.10 -20.29
C PRO A 134 -32.81 4.26 -19.02
N TYR A 135 -31.80 3.38 -19.02
CA TYR A 135 -31.55 2.44 -17.93
C TYR A 135 -30.23 2.73 -17.24
N ALA A 136 -30.17 2.44 -15.93
CA ALA A 136 -28.95 2.44 -15.13
C ALA A 136 -27.87 1.54 -15.74
N GLY A 137 -26.61 1.77 -15.38
CA GLY A 137 -25.52 1.01 -15.96
C GLY A 137 -24.14 1.53 -15.66
N MET A 138 -23.15 0.87 -16.25
CA MET A 138 -21.74 1.21 -16.14
C MET A 138 -21.29 1.95 -17.39
N LEU A 139 -20.54 3.03 -17.22
CA LEU A 139 -19.87 3.76 -18.28
C LEU A 139 -18.35 3.63 -18.09
N PHE A 140 -17.67 3.06 -19.08
CA PHE A 140 -16.21 3.13 -19.19
C PHE A 140 -15.84 4.26 -20.14
N VAL A 141 -14.91 5.12 -19.71
CA VAL A 141 -14.37 6.20 -20.52
C VAL A 141 -12.86 6.03 -20.61
N PHE A 142 -12.33 6.12 -21.83
CA PHE A 142 -10.89 6.19 -22.08
C PHE A 142 -10.61 7.37 -23.00
N SER A 143 -9.85 8.34 -22.52
CA SER A 143 -9.47 9.53 -23.28
C SER A 143 -7.97 9.61 -23.46
N ALA A 144 -7.55 9.77 -24.71
CA ALA A 144 -6.15 9.90 -25.09
C ALA A 144 -6.03 10.84 -26.31
N GLY A 145 -5.24 11.91 -26.16
CA GLY A 145 -5.04 12.90 -27.21
C GLY A 145 -6.37 13.54 -27.66
N LEU A 146 -6.71 13.40 -28.94
CA LEU A 146 -7.92 13.96 -29.54
C LEU A 146 -9.12 12.99 -29.49
N MET A 147 -8.97 11.83 -28.88
CA MET A 147 -9.95 10.75 -28.90
C MET A 147 -10.49 10.47 -27.50
N CYS A 148 -11.81 10.36 -27.37
CA CYS A 148 -12.48 9.89 -26.16
C CYS A 148 -13.41 8.73 -26.54
N TYR A 149 -13.15 7.56 -25.99
CA TYR A 149 -13.93 6.35 -26.18
C TYR A 149 -14.89 6.20 -25.02
N GLN A 150 -16.15 5.94 -25.31
CA GLN A 150 -17.14 5.58 -24.30
C GLN A 150 -17.72 4.21 -24.62
N GLN A 151 -17.84 3.39 -23.58
CA GLN A 151 -18.59 2.15 -23.60
C GLN A 151 -19.61 2.15 -22.47
N PHE A 152 -20.86 1.84 -22.77
CA PHE A 152 -21.94 1.80 -21.78
C PHE A 152 -22.61 0.42 -21.77
N GLN A 153 -22.65 -0.21 -20.61
CA GLN A 153 -23.38 -1.46 -20.39
C GLN A 153 -24.59 -1.18 -19.49
N ASP A 154 -25.78 -1.49 -19.96
CA ASP A 154 -26.99 -1.38 -19.13
C ASP A 154 -27.00 -2.45 -18.02
N TYR A 155 -27.63 -2.13 -16.89
CA TYR A 155 -27.74 -3.03 -15.74
C TYR A 155 -28.59 -4.28 -16.04
N GLN A 156 -29.42 -4.22 -17.09
CA GLN A 156 -30.24 -5.36 -17.51
C GLN A 156 -29.41 -6.42 -18.23
N GLY A 157 -28.14 -6.15 -18.52
CA GLY A 157 -27.25 -7.04 -19.25
C GLY A 157 -27.69 -7.29 -20.69
N LYS A 158 -28.49 -6.38 -21.27
CA LYS A 158 -29.09 -6.58 -22.59
C LYS A 158 -28.13 -6.19 -23.70
N ARG A 159 -27.47 -5.03 -23.58
CA ARG A 159 -26.58 -4.52 -24.63
C ARG A 159 -25.35 -3.81 -24.06
N LEU A 160 -24.26 -3.95 -24.81
CA LEU A 160 -23.10 -3.07 -24.73
C LEU A 160 -23.22 -2.02 -25.85
N TRP A 161 -23.05 -0.75 -25.48
CA TRP A 161 -23.04 0.37 -26.39
C TRP A 161 -21.64 0.96 -26.46
N TRP A 162 -21.22 1.47 -27.62
CA TRP A 162 -19.95 2.19 -27.74
C TRP A 162 -20.04 3.35 -28.73
N ARG A 163 -19.25 4.39 -28.45
CA ARG A 163 -19.08 5.55 -29.33
C ARG A 163 -17.71 6.18 -29.14
N VAL A 164 -17.36 7.07 -30.06
CA VAL A 164 -16.09 7.80 -30.02
C VAL A 164 -16.34 9.29 -30.23
N LYS A 165 -15.69 10.12 -29.41
CA LYS A 165 -15.46 11.54 -29.70
C LYS A 165 -14.13 11.67 -30.45
N TYR A 166 -14.13 12.33 -31.59
CA TYR A 166 -12.90 12.79 -32.24
C TYR A 166 -12.91 14.32 -32.28
N ARG A 167 -11.91 14.94 -31.63
CA ARG A 167 -11.88 16.38 -31.34
C ARG A 167 -13.14 16.80 -30.56
N ASP A 168 -14.06 17.50 -31.20
CA ASP A 168 -15.28 18.05 -30.59
C ASP A 168 -16.57 17.40 -31.07
N ALA A 169 -16.46 16.37 -31.93
CA ALA A 169 -17.61 15.68 -32.48
C ALA A 169 -17.75 14.27 -31.89
N TRP A 170 -18.91 13.99 -31.31
CA TRP A 170 -19.31 12.64 -30.90
C TRP A 170 -19.91 11.87 -32.07
N SER A 171 -19.52 10.61 -32.26
CA SER A 171 -20.27 9.69 -33.09
C SER A 171 -21.60 9.33 -32.45
N SER A 172 -22.53 8.83 -33.26
CA SER A 172 -23.68 8.09 -32.74
C SER A 172 -23.22 6.88 -31.91
N TRP A 173 -24.09 6.43 -31.00
CA TRP A 173 -23.90 5.18 -30.29
C TRP A 173 -24.09 3.99 -31.25
N ASN A 174 -23.15 3.06 -31.19
CA ASN A 174 -23.30 1.72 -31.75
C ASN A 174 -23.70 0.76 -30.63
N ALA A 175 -24.40 -0.33 -30.96
CA ALA A 175 -24.86 -1.32 -30.00
C ALA A 175 -24.41 -2.73 -30.40
N SER A 176 -24.13 -3.58 -29.42
CA SER A 176 -23.99 -5.01 -29.63
C SER A 176 -25.36 -5.59 -30.00
N THR A 177 -25.39 -6.51 -30.94
CA THR A 177 -26.58 -7.32 -31.25
C THR A 177 -26.49 -8.64 -30.51
N ALA A 178 -27.57 -9.08 -29.88
CA ALA A 178 -27.65 -10.46 -29.42
C ALA A 178 -27.87 -11.40 -30.62
N LEU A 179 -27.36 -12.64 -30.54
CA LEU A 179 -27.56 -13.66 -31.59
C LEU A 179 -29.05 -13.90 -31.89
N VAL A 180 -29.91 -13.82 -30.86
CA VAL A 180 -31.37 -13.96 -30.97
C VAL A 180 -32.05 -12.81 -31.72
N GLU A 181 -31.37 -11.66 -31.85
CA GLU A 181 -31.88 -10.47 -32.52
C GLU A 181 -31.41 -10.37 -33.99
N LEU A 182 -30.55 -11.28 -34.44
CA LEU A 182 -30.10 -11.34 -35.83
C LEU A 182 -31.13 -12.09 -36.68
N PRO A 183 -31.82 -11.43 -37.62
CA PRO A 183 -32.81 -12.10 -38.46
C PRO A 183 -32.14 -13.15 -39.35
N GLY A 184 -32.39 -14.43 -39.06
CA GLY A 184 -32.39 -15.55 -40.02
C GLY A 184 -31.22 -15.74 -40.99
N GLN A 185 -30.00 -15.27 -40.71
CA GLN A 185 -28.88 -15.33 -41.68
C GLN A 185 -27.75 -16.32 -41.33
N TRP A 186 -27.82 -16.99 -40.18
CA TRP A 186 -26.78 -17.95 -39.74
C TRP A 186 -27.00 -19.38 -40.28
N ASP A 187 -28.26 -19.76 -40.54
CA ASP A 187 -28.61 -21.14 -40.93
C ASP A 187 -28.32 -21.43 -42.42
N THR A 188 -28.43 -20.42 -43.30
CA THR A 188 -28.19 -20.59 -44.74
C THR A 188 -26.71 -20.60 -45.14
N ARG A 189 -25.84 -19.85 -44.43
CA ARG A 189 -24.40 -19.76 -44.78
C ARG A 189 -23.54 -20.90 -44.21
N LEU A 190 -23.97 -21.55 -43.13
CA LEU A 190 -23.28 -22.71 -42.56
C LEU A 190 -23.64 -24.01 -43.30
N ASN A 191 -24.89 -24.17 -43.76
CA ASN A 191 -25.31 -25.38 -44.49
C ASN A 191 -24.69 -25.51 -45.90
N GLN A 192 -24.29 -24.42 -46.57
CA GLN A 192 -23.58 -24.49 -47.86
C GLN A 192 -22.10 -24.88 -47.76
N ARG A 193 -21.50 -24.81 -46.56
CA ARG A 193 -20.08 -25.16 -46.34
C ARG A 193 -19.87 -26.60 -45.82
N MET A 194 -20.95 -27.32 -45.51
CA MET A 194 -20.89 -28.69 -44.98
C MET A 194 -21.22 -29.80 -45.98
N THR A 195 -21.51 -29.49 -47.25
CA THR A 195 -21.51 -30.52 -48.31
C THR A 195 -20.12 -30.61 -48.93
N PHE A 196 -19.20 -31.25 -48.21
CA PHE A 196 -18.07 -31.91 -48.87
C PHE A 196 -18.64 -33.14 -49.58
N GLN A 197 -18.62 -33.12 -50.91
CA GLN A 197 -18.91 -34.29 -51.73
C GLN A 197 -17.85 -35.36 -51.42
N TYR A 198 -18.31 -36.53 -50.96
CA TYR A 198 -17.57 -37.78 -51.08
C TYR A 198 -17.60 -38.27 -52.52
#